data_AF-Q65IP0-F1
#
_entry.id   AF-Q65IP0-F1
#
_cell.length_a   1.000
_cell.length_b   1.000
_cell.length_c   1.000
_cell.angle_alpha   90.00
_cell.angle_beta   90.00
_cell.angle_gamma   90.00
#
_symmetry.space_group_name_H-M   'P 1'
#
loop_
_entity.id
_entity.type
_entity.pdbx_description
1 polymer ?
#
loop_
_entity_poly.entity_id
_entity_poly.type
_entity_poly.pdbx_seq_one_letter_code
_entity_poly.pdbx_strand_id
1 'polypeptide(L)'
;MNIEGIEMEVRCTGDVCSDALEFLRRHNHEKTAEHSIRVKQAAERLANRFHVPAQKAGIAGMMHDIRGVIPNEKRIAAAEALGIDILPEERIFPMIIHQKLSKVMARDLFQVADEDILNAIECHTTLKKILPSSTLSCFQRTK
;
A
#
# COMPACT_ATOMS: atom_id res chain seq x y z
N MET A 1 10.44 5.74 11.65
CA MET A 1 10.66 6.72 10.55
C MET A 1 9.95 8.01 10.93
N ASN A 2 10.52 9.19 10.66
CA ASN A 2 9.83 10.47 10.89
C ASN A 2 9.68 11.18 9.55
N ILE A 3 8.45 11.51 9.16
CA ILE A 3 8.14 12.24 7.94
C ILE A 3 7.26 13.42 8.32
N GLU A 4 7.75 14.64 8.10
CA GLU A 4 6.96 15.87 8.30
C GLU A 4 6.33 15.98 9.71
N GLY A 5 7.05 15.51 10.74
CA GLY A 5 6.60 15.51 12.14
C GLY A 5 5.61 14.39 12.49
N ILE A 6 5.42 13.41 11.61
CA ILE A 6 4.64 12.20 11.86
C ILE A 6 5.62 11.09 12.26
N GLU A 7 5.56 10.65 13.51
CA GLU A 7 6.30 9.50 13.98
C GLU A 7 5.62 8.21 13.53
N MET A 8 6.34 7.43 12.73
CA MET A 8 5.85 6.20 12.12
C MET A 8 6.66 5.04 12.68
N GLU A 9 6.26 4.59 13.87
CA GLU A 9 6.79 3.39 14.51
C GLU A 9 5.82 2.22 14.32
N VAL A 10 6.38 1.08 13.95
CA VAL A 10 5.64 -0.17 13.78
C VAL A 10 6.29 -1.20 14.70
N ARG A 11 5.46 -1.91 15.47
CA ARG A 11 5.89 -3.11 16.17
C ARG A 11 5.70 -4.28 15.21
N CYS A 12 6.79 -4.82 14.67
CA CYS A 12 6.71 -5.97 13.78
C CYS A 12 6.50 -7.25 14.61
N THR A 13 5.33 -7.87 14.50
CA THR A 13 5.02 -9.15 15.17
C THR A 13 5.36 -10.36 14.30
N GLY A 14 5.64 -10.13 13.01
CA GLY A 14 5.86 -11.17 12.00
C GLY A 14 4.63 -11.44 11.13
N ASP A 15 3.46 -10.88 11.50
CA ASP A 15 2.28 -10.83 10.65
C ASP A 15 2.06 -9.41 10.15
N VAL A 16 2.49 -9.16 8.91
CA VAL A 16 2.38 -7.85 8.24
C VAL A 16 0.94 -7.33 8.20
N CYS A 17 -0.06 -8.20 8.07
CA CYS A 17 -1.45 -7.75 8.02
C CYS A 17 -1.93 -7.26 9.39
N SER A 18 -1.58 -7.99 10.45
CA SER A 18 -1.93 -7.62 11.82
C SER A 18 -1.19 -6.34 12.23
N ASP A 19 0.09 -6.23 11.87
CA ASP A 19 0.91 -5.05 12.12
C ASP A 19 0.34 -3.80 11.40
N ALA A 20 -0.07 -3.95 10.13
CA ALA A 20 -0.69 -2.86 9.36
C ALA A 20 -2.03 -2.40 9.95
N LEU A 21 -2.84 -3.35 10.42
CA LEU A 21 -4.11 -3.06 11.07
C LEU A 21 -3.91 -2.26 12.36
N GLU A 22 -3.03 -2.72 13.25
CA GLU A 22 -2.72 -2.00 14.47
C GLU A 22 -2.16 -0.61 14.18
N PHE A 23 -1.27 -0.50 13.19
CA PHE A 23 -0.68 0.77 12.79
C PHE A 23 -1.75 1.79 12.37
N LEU A 24 -2.69 1.41 11.50
CA LEU A 24 -3.78 2.31 11.08
C LEU A 24 -4.67 2.72 12.26
N ARG A 25 -4.99 1.78 13.15
CA ARG A 25 -5.82 2.06 14.34
C ARG A 25 -5.16 3.04 15.29
N ARG A 26 -3.87 2.86 15.59
CA ARG A 26 -3.10 3.76 16.46
C ARG A 26 -3.04 5.18 15.93
N HIS A 27 -3.10 5.36 14.62
CA HIS A 27 -3.13 6.67 13.96
C HIS A 27 -4.54 7.19 13.69
N ASN A 28 -5.59 6.61 14.29
CA ASN A 28 -7.00 7.01 14.13
C ASN A 28 -7.58 6.83 12.71
N HIS A 29 -7.08 5.86 11.95
CA HIS A 29 -7.55 5.54 10.59
C HIS A 29 -8.43 4.28 10.52
N GLU A 30 -9.38 4.12 11.45
CA GLU A 30 -10.27 2.93 11.51
C GLU A 30 -10.98 2.65 10.19
N LYS A 31 -11.49 3.70 9.51
CA LYS A 31 -12.15 3.53 8.20
C LYS A 31 -11.21 2.96 7.13
N THR A 32 -9.93 3.35 7.17
CA THR A 32 -8.92 2.82 6.23
C THR A 32 -8.56 1.38 6.59
N ALA A 33 -8.51 1.05 7.88
CA ALA A 33 -8.33 -0.32 8.35
C ALA A 33 -9.47 -1.24 7.89
N GLU A 34 -10.72 -0.85 8.11
CA GLU A 34 -11.90 -1.61 7.67
C GLU A 34 -11.92 -1.79 6.14
N HIS A 35 -11.61 -0.72 5.40
CA HIS A 35 -11.47 -0.78 3.95
C HIS A 35 -10.39 -1.78 3.53
N SER A 36 -9.21 -1.70 4.14
CA SER A 36 -8.07 -2.58 3.83
C SER A 36 -8.37 -4.05 4.11
N ILE A 37 -9.10 -4.36 5.19
CA ILE A 37 -9.56 -5.73 5.49
C ILE A 37 -10.48 -6.24 4.39
N ARG A 38 -11.47 -5.45 3.96
CA ARG A 38 -12.40 -5.86 2.90
C ARG A 38 -11.67 -6.09 1.58
N VAL A 39 -10.73 -5.20 1.23
CA VAL A 39 -9.92 -5.32 0.02
C VAL A 39 -9.00 -6.54 0.07
N LYS A 40 -8.34 -6.80 1.20
CA LYS A 40 -7.58 -8.04 1.43
C LYS A 40 -8.42 -9.28 1.13
N GLN A 41 -9.60 -9.39 1.75
CA GLN A 41 -10.47 -10.56 1.57
C GLN A 41 -10.94 -10.70 0.11
N ALA A 42 -11.26 -9.59 -0.57
CA ALA A 42 -11.66 -9.60 -1.96
C ALA A 42 -10.50 -10.04 -2.88
N ALA A 43 -9.29 -9.53 -2.62
CA ALA A 43 -8.08 -9.88 -3.35
C ALA A 43 -7.74 -11.38 -3.19
N GLU A 44 -7.83 -11.92 -1.97
CA GLU A 44 -7.65 -13.36 -1.69
C GLU A 44 -8.68 -14.23 -2.44
N ARG A 45 -9.97 -13.84 -2.43
CA ARG A 45 -11.03 -14.57 -3.15
C ARG A 45 -10.75 -14.61 -4.66
N LEU A 46 -10.40 -13.47 -5.24
CA LEU A 46 -10.07 -13.40 -6.67
C LEU A 46 -8.80 -14.18 -6.96
N ALA A 47 -7.78 -14.08 -6.11
CA ALA A 47 -6.53 -14.81 -6.30
C ALA A 47 -6.75 -16.33 -6.34
N ASN A 48 -7.55 -16.85 -5.41
CA ASN A 48 -7.94 -18.26 -5.42
C ASN A 48 -8.69 -18.65 -6.70
N ARG A 49 -9.63 -17.81 -7.17
CA ARG A 49 -10.39 -18.04 -8.41
C ARG A 49 -9.50 -18.12 -9.65
N PHE A 50 -8.44 -17.33 -9.71
CA PHE A 50 -7.52 -17.28 -10.85
C PHE A 50 -6.23 -18.10 -10.64
N HIS A 51 -6.17 -18.92 -9.58
CA HIS A 51 -5.03 -19.78 -9.24
C HIS A 51 -3.70 -19.05 -9.09
N VAL A 52 -3.72 -17.92 -8.38
CA VAL A 52 -2.53 -17.11 -8.06
C VAL A 52 -2.34 -17.05 -6.53
N PRO A 53 -1.13 -16.72 -6.03
CA PRO A 53 -0.85 -16.76 -4.59
C PRO A 53 -1.76 -15.83 -3.76
N ALA A 54 -2.76 -16.39 -3.11
CA ALA A 54 -3.75 -15.63 -2.33
C ALA A 54 -3.14 -14.82 -1.20
N GLN A 55 -2.13 -15.37 -0.51
CA GLN A 55 -1.43 -14.67 0.56
C GLN A 55 -0.78 -13.36 0.07
N LYS A 56 -0.07 -13.40 -1.08
CA LYS A 56 0.55 -12.21 -1.66
C LYS A 56 -0.49 -11.16 -2.03
N ALA A 57 -1.59 -11.58 -2.67
CA ALA A 57 -2.69 -10.70 -3.04
C ALA A 57 -3.37 -10.07 -1.81
N GLY A 58 -3.52 -10.85 -0.73
CA GLY A 58 -4.07 -10.37 0.55
C GLY A 58 -3.18 -9.31 1.22
N ILE A 59 -1.87 -9.52 1.25
CA ILE A 59 -0.91 -8.54 1.79
C ILE A 59 -0.95 -7.25 0.97
N ALA A 60 -0.88 -7.34 -0.37
CA ALA A 60 -1.02 -6.17 -1.24
C ALA A 60 -2.34 -5.44 -1.00
N GLY A 61 -3.44 -6.20 -0.84
CA GLY A 61 -4.76 -5.67 -0.50
C GLY A 61 -4.80 -4.92 0.83
N MET A 62 -4.16 -5.47 1.86
CA MET A 62 -4.10 -4.84 3.18
C MET A 62 -3.27 -3.56 3.19
N MET A 63 -2.21 -3.50 2.38
CA MET A 63 -1.22 -2.43 2.45
C MET A 63 -1.41 -1.33 1.41
N HIS A 64 -2.31 -1.48 0.44
CA HIS A 64 -2.41 -0.56 -0.71
C HIS A 64 -2.59 0.91 -0.30
N ASP A 65 -3.32 1.17 0.78
CA ASP A 65 -3.62 2.49 1.32
C ASP A 65 -2.97 2.76 2.68
N ILE A 66 -1.90 2.03 3.02
CA ILE A 66 -1.22 2.15 4.34
C ILE A 66 -0.68 3.56 4.61
N ARG A 67 -0.40 4.33 3.55
CA ARG A 67 -0.03 5.75 3.66
C ARG A 67 -1.16 6.66 4.14
N GLY A 68 -2.38 6.15 4.37
CA GLY A 68 -3.53 6.92 4.82
C GLY A 68 -3.26 7.87 5.99
N VAL A 69 -2.28 7.53 6.84
CA VAL A 69 -1.76 8.33 7.96
C VAL A 69 -1.03 9.62 7.57
N ILE A 70 -0.55 9.73 6.32
CA ILE A 70 0.08 10.93 5.78
C ILE A 70 -1.02 11.83 5.17
N PRO A 71 -1.23 13.04 5.69
CA PRO A 71 -2.26 13.96 5.18
C PRO A 71 -2.08 14.33 3.71
N ASN A 72 -3.23 14.61 3.06
CA ASN A 72 -3.41 15.41 1.84
C ASN A 72 -2.19 16.21 1.40
N GLU A 73 -1.98 17.24 2.19
CA GLU A 73 -1.17 18.41 1.92
C GLU A 73 0.32 18.11 2.10
N LYS A 74 0.64 17.01 2.80
CA LYS A 74 2.01 16.59 3.10
C LYS A 74 2.55 15.52 2.15
N ARG A 75 1.73 14.94 1.27
CA ARG A 75 2.14 13.79 0.46
C ARG A 75 3.31 14.06 -0.49
N ILE A 76 3.34 15.23 -1.12
CA ILE A 76 4.43 15.58 -2.04
C ILE A 76 5.73 15.79 -1.26
N ALA A 77 5.69 16.61 -0.20
CA ALA A 77 6.85 16.83 0.66
C ALA A 77 7.38 15.50 1.26
N ALA A 78 6.47 14.63 1.72
CA ALA A 78 6.81 13.29 2.19
C ALA A 78 7.49 12.45 1.11
N ALA A 79 6.97 12.46 -0.12
CA ALA A 79 7.56 11.73 -1.23
C ALA A 79 8.97 12.25 -1.57
N GLU A 80 9.17 13.57 -1.57
CA GLU A 80 10.48 14.19 -1.78
C GLU A 80 11.48 13.83 -0.67
N ALA A 81 11.05 13.91 0.59
CA ALA A 81 11.88 13.55 1.75
C ALA A 81 12.29 12.07 1.74
N LEU A 82 11.45 11.20 1.18
CA LEU A 82 11.73 9.78 1.00
C LEU A 82 12.51 9.46 -0.28
N GLY A 83 12.88 10.46 -1.09
CA GLY A 83 13.57 10.26 -2.35
C GLY A 83 12.75 9.51 -3.40
N ILE A 84 11.41 9.58 -3.31
CA ILE A 84 10.51 9.02 -4.32
C ILE A 84 10.56 9.92 -5.55
N ASP A 85 10.77 9.31 -6.72
CA ASP A 85 10.70 10.04 -7.98
C ASP A 85 9.24 10.47 -8.27
N ILE A 86 9.06 11.78 -8.47
CA ILE A 86 7.75 12.42 -8.66
C ILE A 86 7.68 12.95 -10.10
N LEU A 87 6.77 12.37 -10.88
CA LEU A 87 6.53 12.80 -12.24
C LEU A 87 5.81 14.17 -12.27
N PRO A 88 5.97 14.98 -13.35
CA PRO A 88 5.25 16.24 -13.50
C PRO A 88 3.73 16.10 -13.34
N GLU A 89 3.14 15.03 -13.88
CA GLU A 89 1.72 14.73 -13.80
C GLU A 89 1.29 14.41 -12.36
N GLU A 90 2.15 13.77 -11.57
CA GLU A 90 1.90 13.49 -10.16
C GLU A 90 1.94 14.76 -9.30
N ARG A 91 2.69 15.78 -9.73
CA ARG A 91 2.64 17.12 -9.09
C ARG A 91 1.35 17.87 -9.42
N ILE A 92 0.84 17.73 -10.64
CA ILE A 92 -0.43 18.33 -11.07
C ILE A 92 -1.61 17.62 -10.39
N PHE A 93 -1.51 16.30 -10.18
CA PHE A 93 -2.54 15.51 -9.54
C PHE A 93 -1.98 14.71 -8.34
N PRO A 94 -1.67 15.37 -7.20
CA PRO A 94 -1.01 14.73 -6.05
C PRO A 94 -1.73 13.53 -5.45
N MET A 95 -3.01 13.36 -5.77
CA MET A 95 -3.78 12.22 -5.29
C MET A 95 -3.16 10.89 -5.71
N ILE A 96 -2.56 10.76 -6.90
CA ILE A 96 -2.00 9.47 -7.36
C ILE A 96 -0.71 9.07 -6.65
N ILE A 97 0.04 9.99 -6.04
CA ILE A 97 1.33 9.69 -5.38
C ILE A 97 1.19 8.70 -4.21
N HIS A 98 -0.02 8.53 -3.67
CA HIS A 98 -0.26 7.66 -2.53
C HIS A 98 0.19 6.21 -2.78
N GLN A 99 0.06 5.71 -4.00
CA GLN A 99 0.47 4.35 -4.33
C GLN A 99 1.99 4.15 -4.13
N LYS A 100 2.80 5.16 -4.49
CA LYS A 100 4.27 5.13 -4.29
C LYS A 100 4.62 5.26 -2.81
N LEU A 101 3.94 6.14 -2.08
CA LEU A 101 4.11 6.27 -0.62
C LEU A 101 3.78 4.97 0.11
N SER A 102 2.67 4.33 -0.23
CA SER A 102 2.28 3.04 0.36
C SER A 102 3.32 1.95 0.08
N LYS A 103 3.91 1.90 -1.12
CA LYS A 103 5.00 0.96 -1.44
C LYS A 103 6.21 1.20 -0.55
N VAL A 104 6.67 2.45 -0.43
CA VAL A 104 7.84 2.78 0.41
C VAL A 104 7.59 2.45 1.86
N MET A 105 6.40 2.77 2.39
CA MET A 105 6.04 2.39 3.76
C MET A 105 5.99 0.87 3.93
N ALA A 106 5.42 0.13 2.99
CA ALA A 106 5.38 -1.33 3.07
C ALA A 106 6.78 -1.95 3.12
N ARG A 107 7.70 -1.43 2.30
CA ARG A 107 9.09 -1.86 2.29
C ARG A 107 9.82 -1.47 3.58
N ASP A 108 9.79 -0.20 3.96
CA ASP A 108 10.70 0.35 4.98
C ASP A 108 10.17 0.20 6.40
N LEU A 109 8.85 0.27 6.61
CA LEU A 109 8.23 0.18 7.93
C LEU A 109 7.81 -1.24 8.29
N PHE A 110 7.30 -1.99 7.30
CA PHE A 110 6.76 -3.33 7.53
C PHE A 110 7.65 -4.44 6.97
N GLN A 111 8.83 -4.10 6.43
CA GLN A 111 9.84 -5.05 5.97
C GLN A 111 9.33 -6.00 4.88
N VAL A 112 8.38 -5.55 4.06
CA VAL A 112 7.91 -6.32 2.90
C VAL A 112 8.99 -6.30 1.82
N ALA A 113 9.57 -7.45 1.54
CA ALA A 113 10.64 -7.62 0.55
C ALA A 113 10.17 -8.22 -0.78
N ASP A 114 8.94 -8.74 -0.85
CA ASP A 114 8.42 -9.39 -2.06
C ASP A 114 8.04 -8.35 -3.12
N GLU A 115 8.80 -8.30 -4.21
CA GLU A 115 8.60 -7.34 -5.29
C GLU A 115 7.24 -7.48 -5.99
N ASP A 116 6.61 -8.66 -6.03
CA ASP A 116 5.26 -8.77 -6.61
C ASP A 116 4.25 -7.99 -5.77
N ILE A 117 4.39 -8.05 -4.44
CA ILE A 117 3.54 -7.33 -3.49
C ILE A 117 3.79 -5.82 -3.60
N LEU A 118 5.06 -5.40 -3.59
CA LEU A 118 5.44 -3.99 -3.66
C LEU A 118 4.99 -3.35 -4.99
N ASN A 119 5.17 -4.05 -6.11
CA ASN A 119 4.70 -3.58 -7.41
C ASN A 119 3.17 -3.50 -7.47
N ALA A 120 2.46 -4.42 -6.80
CA ALA A 120 1.00 -4.37 -6.72
C ALA A 120 0.49 -3.15 -5.97
N ILE A 121 1.15 -2.79 -4.87
CA ILE A 121 0.86 -1.59 -4.09
C ILE A 121 1.15 -0.32 -4.92
N GLU A 122 2.23 -0.28 -5.70
CA GLU A 122 2.60 0.92 -6.46
C GLU A 122 1.76 1.19 -7.71
N CYS A 123 1.17 0.17 -8.36
CA CYS A 123 0.36 0.39 -9.57
C CYS A 123 -1.15 0.33 -9.34
N HIS A 124 -1.55 0.37 -8.07
CA HIS A 124 -2.88 0.01 -7.60
C HIS A 124 -3.97 1.05 -7.99
N THR A 125 -3.56 2.25 -8.43
CA THR A 125 -4.46 3.31 -8.91
C THR A 125 -4.31 3.59 -10.41
N THR A 126 -3.15 3.29 -11.00
CA THR A 126 -2.82 3.72 -12.38
C THR A 126 -2.83 2.59 -13.42
N LEU A 127 -2.89 1.32 -12.98
CA LEU A 127 -2.68 0.13 -13.81
C LEU A 127 -1.29 0.14 -14.49
N LYS A 128 -0.68 -1.03 -14.71
CA LYS A 128 0.63 -1.13 -15.40
C LYS A 128 0.48 -2.07 -16.59
N LYS A 129 0.97 -1.63 -17.76
CA LYS A 129 0.76 -2.30 -19.06
C LYS A 129 1.42 -3.68 -19.17
N ILE A 130 2.48 -3.95 -18.39
CA ILE A 130 3.23 -5.22 -18.42
C ILE A 130 3.46 -5.65 -16.97
N LEU A 131 2.95 -6.82 -16.60
CA LEU A 131 3.06 -7.39 -15.26
C LEU A 131 3.52 -8.85 -15.40
N PRO A 132 4.74 -9.20 -14.92
CA PRO A 132 5.32 -10.53 -15.17
C PRO A 132 4.77 -11.67 -14.28
N SER A 133 3.87 -11.39 -13.33
CA SER A 133 3.37 -12.37 -12.36
C SER A 133 1.87 -12.20 -12.12
N SER A 134 1.13 -13.30 -12.18
CA SER A 134 -0.33 -13.43 -12.22
C SER A 134 -1.07 -12.89 -10.98
N THR A 135 -0.36 -12.58 -9.90
CA THR A 135 -0.90 -12.09 -8.62
C THR A 135 -1.67 -10.75 -8.72
N LEU A 136 -1.43 -9.96 -9.77
CA LEU A 136 -1.75 -8.53 -9.80
C LEU A 136 -3.11 -8.12 -10.39
N SER A 137 -3.73 -8.91 -11.30
CA SER A 137 -4.99 -8.47 -11.94
C SER A 137 -6.20 -8.54 -11.01
N CYS A 138 -6.11 -9.34 -9.96
CA CYS A 138 -7.19 -9.61 -9.01
C CYS A 138 -7.47 -8.40 -8.12
N PHE A 139 -6.41 -7.81 -7.55
CA PHE A 139 -6.53 -6.64 -6.68
C PHE A 139 -7.13 -5.41 -7.40
N GLN A 140 -6.78 -5.19 -8.68
CA GLN A 140 -7.24 -4.00 -9.42
C GLN A 140 -8.75 -4.00 -9.73
N ARG A 141 -9.45 -5.12 -9.52
CA ARG A 141 -10.89 -5.29 -9.79
C ARG A 141 -11.77 -5.20 -8.53
N THR A 142 -11.18 -4.94 -7.36
CA THR A 142 -11.89 -4.89 -6.07
C THR A 142 -12.23 -3.48 -5.59
N LYS A 143 -11.99 -2.46 -6.42
CA LYS A 143 -12.38 -1.07 -6.17
C LYS A 143 -13.79 -0.79 -6.66
#